data_AF-A0A1F5X5E4-F1
#
_entry.id   AF-A0A1F5X5E4-F1
#
_cell.length_a   1.000
_cell.length_b   1.000
_cell.length_c   1.000
_cell.angle_alpha   90.00
_cell.angle_beta   90.00
_cell.angle_gamma   90.00
#
_symmetry.space_group_name_H-M   'P 1'
#
loop_
_entity.id
_entity.type
_entity.pdbx_description
1 polymer ?
#
loop_
_entity_poly.entity_id
_entity_poly.type
_entity_poly.pdbx_seq_one_letter_code
_entity_poly.pdbx_strand_id
1 'polypeptide(L)'
;MPEIMRAQGKELDVRVLDDAEFKEALRRKIIEEISELKDAKDGAEAMDKIAYLHEIADAMGEAYGFPRKEILELKDKTRAERGGFEKRLFLEGLARSATADGEKK
;
A
#
# COMPACT_ATOMS: atom_id res chain seq x y z
N MET A 1 2.62 11.92 13.84
CA MET A 1 3.89 12.18 14.56
C MET A 1 3.60 12.76 15.94
N PRO A 2 4.08 12.12 17.02
CA PRO A 2 3.85 12.57 18.39
C PRO A 2 4.30 14.01 18.67
N GLU A 3 5.40 14.45 18.06
CA GLU A 3 5.93 15.82 18.25
C GLU A 3 5.00 16.89 17.68
N ILE A 4 4.45 16.67 16.48
CA ILE A 4 3.48 17.57 15.84
C ILE A 4 2.19 17.62 16.68
N MET A 5 1.74 16.47 17.21
CA MET A 5 0.51 16.39 18.00
C MET A 5 0.68 17.00 19.41
N ARG A 6 1.87 16.92 20.02
CA ARG A 6 2.21 17.66 21.25
C ARG A 6 2.28 19.15 21.02
N ALA A 7 2.83 19.60 19.88
CA ALA A 7 2.83 21.01 19.50
C ALA A 7 1.40 21.55 19.29
N GLN A 8 0.44 20.67 18.98
CA GLN A 8 -1.00 20.97 18.94
C GLN A 8 -1.70 20.86 20.31
N GLY A 9 -0.96 20.68 21.40
CA GLY A 9 -1.48 20.65 22.76
C GLY A 9 -2.13 19.32 23.18
N LYS A 10 -1.92 18.23 22.43
CA LYS A 10 -2.45 16.92 22.81
C LYS A 10 -1.53 16.23 23.82
N GLU A 11 -2.09 15.74 24.91
CA GLU A 11 -1.39 14.82 25.81
C GLU A 11 -1.26 13.45 25.14
N LEU A 12 -0.03 12.93 25.07
CA LEU A 12 0.28 11.67 24.40
C LEU A 12 1.15 10.82 25.31
N ASP A 13 0.63 9.64 25.65
CA ASP A 13 1.43 8.55 26.18
C ASP A 13 2.15 7.85 25.02
N VAL A 14 3.49 7.86 25.04
CA VAL A 14 4.31 7.24 24.00
C VAL A 14 5.43 6.43 24.64
N ARG A 15 5.79 5.35 23.96
CA ARG A 15 6.98 4.56 24.27
C ARG A 15 7.71 4.22 22.99
N VAL A 16 8.98 3.88 23.12
CA VAL A 16 9.76 3.29 22.03
C VAL A 16 9.29 1.84 21.84
N LEU A 17 9.12 1.43 20.58
CA LEU A 17 8.76 0.07 20.19
C LEU A 17 10.04 -0.72 19.94
N ASP A 18 10.02 -2.02 20.24
CA ASP A 18 11.04 -2.92 19.71
C ASP A 18 10.82 -3.23 18.22
N ASP A 19 11.75 -3.96 17.59
CA ASP A 19 11.69 -4.27 16.16
C ASP A 19 10.42 -5.03 15.75
N ALA A 20 9.92 -5.95 16.60
CA ALA A 20 8.76 -6.76 16.29
C ALA A 20 7.48 -5.94 16.43
N GLU A 21 7.37 -5.17 17.50
CA GLU A 21 6.28 -4.23 17.75
C GLU A 21 6.22 -3.14 16.68
N PHE A 22 7.37 -2.64 16.24
CA PHE A 22 7.46 -1.61 15.20
C PHE A 22 6.97 -2.13 13.85
N LYS A 23 7.41 -3.32 13.43
CA LYS A 23 6.90 -3.99 12.21
C LYS A 23 5.39 -4.15 12.26
N GLU A 24 4.86 -4.56 13.41
CA GLU A 24 3.42 -4.74 13.58
C GLU A 24 2.67 -3.41 13.58
N ALA A 25 3.22 -2.37 14.20
CA ALA A 25 2.66 -1.03 14.15
C ALA A 25 2.60 -0.48 12.72
N LEU A 26 3.64 -0.69 11.91
CA LEU A 26 3.66 -0.29 10.50
C LEU A 26 2.60 -1.04 9.67
N ARG A 27 2.40 -2.35 9.91
CA ARG A 27 1.34 -3.12 9.26
C ARG A 27 -0.06 -2.61 9.59
N ARG A 28 -0.32 -2.25 10.85
CA ARG A 28 -1.59 -1.62 11.21
C ARG A 28 -1.73 -0.25 10.55
N LYS A 29 -0.66 0.54 10.54
CA LYS A 29 -0.69 1.91 10.04
C LYS A 29 -0.92 1.97 8.53
N ILE A 30 -0.33 1.07 7.74
CA ILE A 30 -0.60 1.05 6.29
C ILE A 30 -2.06 0.69 5.99
N ILE A 31 -2.69 -0.19 6.77
CA ILE A 31 -4.11 -0.55 6.61
C ILE A 31 -5.02 0.64 6.96
N GLU A 32 -4.71 1.35 8.04
CA GLU A 32 -5.40 2.57 8.44
C GLU A 32 -5.36 3.63 7.32
N GLU A 33 -4.18 3.91 6.78
CA GLU A 33 -4.04 4.95 5.76
C GLU A 33 -4.68 4.57 4.41
N ILE A 34 -4.71 3.28 4.06
CA ILE A 34 -5.49 2.78 2.91
C ILE A 34 -6.99 2.99 3.15
N SER A 35 -7.48 2.73 4.36
CA SER A 35 -8.88 2.97 4.71
C SER A 35 -9.22 4.45 4.63
N GLU A 36 -8.36 5.33 5.13
CA GLU A 36 -8.55 6.77 5.04
C GLU A 36 -8.47 7.28 3.59
N LEU A 37 -7.57 6.73 2.77
CA LEU A 37 -7.52 7.04 1.33
C LEU A 37 -8.81 6.65 0.61
N LYS A 38 -9.39 5.50 0.96
CA LYS A 38 -10.68 5.05 0.42
C LYS A 38 -11.81 6.02 0.78
N ASP A 39 -11.75 6.63 1.96
CA ASP A 39 -12.80 7.51 2.49
C ASP A 39 -12.48 9.02 2.27
N ALA A 40 -11.40 9.34 1.55
CA ALA A 40 -10.99 10.71 1.25
C ALA A 40 -12.05 11.46 0.43
N LYS A 41 -12.29 12.73 0.79
CA LYS A 41 -13.38 13.54 0.22
C LYS A 41 -12.98 14.32 -1.02
N ASP A 42 -11.70 14.61 -1.16
CA ASP A 42 -11.16 15.37 -2.27
C ASP A 42 -9.73 14.94 -2.64
N GLY A 43 -9.20 15.55 -3.70
CA GLY A 43 -7.87 15.23 -4.21
C GLY A 43 -6.73 15.63 -3.28
N ALA A 44 -6.93 16.62 -2.41
CA ALA A 44 -5.91 17.05 -1.46
C ALA A 44 -5.78 16.04 -0.32
N GLU A 45 -6.92 15.62 0.26
CA GLU A 45 -6.95 14.53 1.24
C GLU A 45 -6.35 13.24 0.64
N ALA A 46 -6.74 12.87 -0.58
CA ALA A 46 -6.17 11.69 -1.24
C ALA A 46 -4.65 11.81 -1.48
N MET A 47 -4.16 12.98 -1.88
CA MET A 47 -2.74 13.24 -2.11
C MET A 47 -1.93 13.09 -0.82
N ASP A 48 -2.42 13.62 0.31
CA ASP A 48 -1.77 13.47 1.61
C ASP A 48 -1.68 12.00 2.02
N LYS A 49 -2.75 11.23 1.83
CA LYS A 49 -2.75 9.79 2.15
C LYS A 49 -1.80 9.00 1.26
N ILE A 50 -1.78 9.28 -0.04
CA ILE A 50 -0.84 8.63 -0.98
C ILE A 50 0.62 8.95 -0.60
N ALA A 51 0.92 10.20 -0.25
CA ALA A 51 2.27 10.59 0.18
C ALA A 51 2.69 9.82 1.45
N TYR A 52 1.79 9.69 2.42
CA TYR A 52 2.12 8.98 3.65
C TYR A 52 2.18 7.46 3.47
N LEU A 53 1.43 6.88 2.52
CA LEU A 53 1.61 5.48 2.11
C LEU A 53 3.02 5.22 1.57
N HIS A 54 3.62 6.18 0.84
CA HIS A 54 5.01 6.07 0.40
C HIS A 54 5.99 6.09 1.57
N GLU A 55 5.81 7.01 2.53
CA GLU A 55 6.62 7.06 3.76
C GLU A 55 6.55 5.76 4.56
N ILE A 56 5.34 5.21 4.74
CA ILE A 56 5.14 3.94 5.45
C ILE A 56 5.81 2.78 4.69
N ALA A 57 5.73 2.77 3.35
CA ALA A 57 6.38 1.74 2.53
C ALA A 57 7.91 1.78 2.64
N ASP A 58 8.51 2.97 2.62
CA ASP A 58 9.95 3.16 2.81
C ASP A 58 10.36 2.69 4.23
N ALA A 59 9.64 3.10 5.28
CA ALA A 59 9.88 2.66 6.66
C ALA A 59 9.73 1.14 6.85
N MET A 60 8.75 0.52 6.17
CA MET A 60 8.62 -0.94 6.17
C MET A 60 9.84 -1.60 5.52
N GLY A 61 10.28 -1.11 4.35
CA GLY A 61 11.48 -1.61 3.68
C GLY A 61 12.69 -1.63 4.60
N GLU A 62 12.95 -0.52 5.29
CA GLU A 62 14.02 -0.41 6.28
C GLU A 62 13.85 -1.38 7.45
N ALA A 63 12.65 -1.46 8.03
CA ALA A 63 12.38 -2.36 9.16
C ALA A 63 12.60 -3.85 8.80
N TYR A 64 12.31 -4.26 7.56
CA TYR A 64 12.59 -5.61 7.08
C TYR A 64 14.03 -5.82 6.60
N GLY A 65 14.85 -4.77 6.53
CA GLY A 65 16.23 -4.85 6.04
C GLY A 65 16.33 -4.93 4.52
N PHE A 66 15.33 -4.45 3.78
CA PHE A 66 15.31 -4.46 2.32
C PHE A 66 15.88 -3.15 1.77
N PRO A 67 16.97 -3.19 0.98
CA PRO A 67 17.48 -2.00 0.33
C PRO A 67 16.44 -1.39 -0.61
N ARG A 68 16.23 -0.08 -0.51
CA ARG A 68 15.28 0.65 -1.38
C ARG A 68 15.50 0.38 -2.86
N LYS A 69 16.75 0.24 -3.29
CA LYS A 69 17.11 -0.09 -4.68
C LYS A 69 16.50 -1.42 -5.14
N GLU A 70 16.59 -2.46 -4.31
CA GLU A 70 16.07 -3.80 -4.63
C GLU A 70 14.54 -3.79 -4.74
N ILE A 71 13.86 -3.05 -3.87
CA ILE A 71 12.40 -2.86 -3.94
C ILE A 71 12.00 -2.22 -5.29
N LEU A 72 12.73 -1.18 -5.72
CA LEU A 72 12.43 -0.49 -6.97
C LEU A 72 12.73 -1.37 -8.21
N GLU A 73 13.83 -2.12 -8.20
CA GLU A 73 14.13 -3.08 -9.27
C GLU A 73 13.05 -4.17 -9.38
N LEU A 74 12.59 -4.70 -8.24
CA LEU A 74 11.52 -5.69 -8.21
C LEU A 74 10.18 -5.10 -8.68
N LYS A 75 9.88 -3.84 -8.33
CA LYS A 75 8.69 -3.12 -8.80
C LYS A 75 8.69 -3.00 -10.32
N ASP A 76 9.82 -2.62 -10.93
CA ASP A 76 9.95 -2.49 -12.38
C ASP A 76 9.83 -3.84 -13.10
N LYS A 77 10.48 -4.88 -12.57
CA LYS A 77 10.32 -6.25 -13.06
C LYS A 77 8.87 -6.72 -13.00
N THR A 78 8.19 -6.50 -11.87
CA THR A 78 6.78 -6.88 -11.68
C THR A 78 5.87 -6.14 -12.65
N ARG A 79 6.14 -4.85 -12.90
CA ARG A 79 5.42 -4.05 -13.90
C ARG A 79 5.63 -4.56 -15.32
N ALA A 80 6.84 -5.04 -15.66
CA ALA A 80 7.11 -5.64 -16.96
C ALA A 80 6.40 -7.00 -17.13
N GLU A 81 6.36 -7.83 -16.07
CA GLU A 81 5.75 -9.17 -16.11
C GLU A 81 4.23 -9.15 -16.04
N ARG A 82 3.64 -8.29 -15.20
CA ARG A 82 2.20 -8.27 -14.89
C ARG A 82 1.46 -7.09 -15.53
N GLY A 83 2.20 -6.14 -16.10
CA GLY A 83 1.68 -4.84 -16.51
C GLY A 83 1.60 -3.85 -15.36
N GLY A 84 1.50 -2.57 -15.71
CA GLY A 84 1.14 -1.51 -14.77
C GLY A 84 -0.32 -1.06 -14.95
N PHE A 85 -0.70 -0.02 -14.21
CA PHE A 85 -2.08 0.48 -14.19
C PHE A 85 -2.35 1.56 -15.25
N GLU A 86 -1.40 1.82 -16.16
CA GLU A 86 -1.48 2.88 -17.18
C GLU A 86 -2.62 2.64 -18.18
N LYS A 87 -2.93 1.38 -18.45
CA LYS A 87 -4.01 0.99 -19.36
C LYS A 87 -5.41 1.16 -18.75
N ARG A 88 -5.51 1.48 -17.45
CA ARG A 88 -6.77 1.66 -16.70
C ARG A 88 -7.72 0.47 -16.83
N LEU A 89 -7.17 -0.74 -16.86
CA LEU A 89 -7.94 -1.98 -16.97
C LEU A 89 -8.20 -2.56 -15.58
N PHE A 90 -9.43 -3.02 -15.35
CA PHE A 90 -9.84 -3.78 -14.16
C PHE A 90 -10.38 -5.15 -14.60
N LEU A 91 -9.95 -6.22 -13.95
CA LEU A 91 -10.40 -7.57 -14.25
C LEU A 91 -11.71 -7.87 -13.51
N GLU A 92 -12.84 -7.85 -14.23
CA GLU A 92 -14.17 -8.18 -13.66
C GLU A 92 -14.47 -9.69 -13.62
N GLY A 93 -13.75 -10.49 -14.41
CA GLY A 93 -13.91 -11.94 -14.45
C GLY A 93 -13.26 -12.56 -15.68
N LEU A 94 -13.14 -13.89 -15.67
CA LEU A 94 -12.72 -14.62 -16.86
C LEU A 94 -13.94 -14.79 -17.77
N ALA A 95 -13.84 -14.33 -19.02
CA ALA A 95 -14.81 -14.72 -20.03
C ALA A 95 -14.78 -16.25 -20.18
N ARG A 96 -15.94 -16.91 -20.17
CA ARG A 96 -16.00 -18.33 -20.50
C ARG A 96 -15.55 -18.50 -21.95
N SER A 97 -14.51 -19.30 -22.18
CA SER A 97 -14.09 -19.65 -23.54
C SER A 97 -15.22 -20.44 -24.21
N ALA A 98 -15.70 -19.97 -25.35
CA ALA A 98 -16.65 -20.71 -26.19
C ALA A 98 -15.92 -21.81 -26.97
N THR A 99 -15.56 -22.90 -26.30
CA THR A 99 -15.21 -24.22 -26.88
C THR A 99 -15.31 -25.23 -25.73
N ALA A 100 -16.08 -26.33 -25.73
CA ALA A 100 -16.64 -27.12 -26.81
C ALA A 100 -17.95 -27.79 -26.34
N ASP A 101 -19.01 -27.67 -27.13
CA ASP A 101 -20.06 -28.69 -27.27
C ASP A 101 -20.41 -28.76 -28.75
N GLY A 102 -19.41 -29.13 -29.53
CA GLY A 102 -19.62 -29.86 -30.78
C GLY A 102 -19.53 -31.34 -30.43
N GLU A 103 -20.53 -32.10 -30.87
CA GLU A 103 -20.65 -33.56 -30.80
C GLU A 103 -21.22 -34.17 -29.51
N LYS A 104 -22.51 -34.51 -29.58
CA LYS A 104 -22.92 -35.92 -29.54
C LYS A 104 -24.35 -36.12 -30.08
N LYS A 105 -24.36 -36.79 -31.23
CA LYS A 105 -25.38 -37.68 -31.83
C LYS A 105 -26.85 -37.50 -31.47
#